data_AF-A0A1Y5PPW4-F1
#
_entry.id   AF-A0A1Y5PPW4-F1
#
_cell.length_a   1.000
_cell.length_b   1.000
_cell.length_c   1.000
_cell.angle_alpha   90.00
_cell.angle_beta   90.00
_cell.angle_gamma   90.00
#
_symmetry.space_group_name_H-M   'P 1'
#
loop_
_entity.id
_entity.type
_entity.pdbx_description
1 polymer ?
#
loop_
_entity_poly.entity_id
_entity_poly.type
_entity_poly.pdbx_seq_one_letter_code
_entity_poly.pdbx_strand_id
1 'polypeptide(L)' 'MTETRSDGLTPPHWTIGDVVQTGAVTTMVRRPDDSKRWACARFMAAKSNAVVDGLMCSYDIADRPVQITDAILAKIAG' A
#
# COMPACT_ATOMS: atom_id res chain seq x y z
N MET A 1 1.58 -10.88 -14.60
CA MET A 1 1.09 -9.59 -15.16
C MET A 1 2.32 -8.81 -15.61
N THR A 2 2.43 -8.49 -16.91
CA THR A 2 3.54 -7.69 -17.44
C THR A 2 3.07 -6.25 -17.53
N GLU A 3 3.70 -5.34 -16.77
CA GLU A 3 3.46 -3.91 -16.89
C GLU A 3 4.25 -3.41 -18.13
N THR A 4 3.74 -2.41 -18.85
CA THR A 4 4.50 -1.74 -19.92
C THR A 4 4.49 -0.26 -19.62
N ARG A 5 5.67 0.34 -19.43
CA ARG A 5 5.81 1.76 -19.14
C ARG A 5 6.08 2.58 -20.40
N SER A 6 5.52 3.78 -20.46
CA SER A 6 5.68 4.72 -21.57
C SER A 6 7.08 5.33 -21.66
N ASP A 7 7.89 5.18 -20.62
CA ASP A 7 9.27 5.68 -20.54
C ASP A 7 10.31 4.73 -21.17
N GLY A 8 9.87 3.58 -21.70
CA GLY A 8 10.75 2.58 -22.31
C GLY A 8 11.59 1.78 -21.31
N LEU A 9 11.43 2.00 -20.01
CA LEU A 9 12.08 1.20 -18.98
C LEU A 9 11.35 -0.13 -18.83
N THR A 10 12.13 -1.21 -18.68
CA THR A 10 11.57 -2.50 -18.27
C THR A 10 11.03 -2.35 -16.85
N PRO A 11 9.73 -2.56 -16.62
CA PRO A 11 9.19 -2.43 -15.27
C PRO A 11 9.78 -3.52 -14.38
N PRO A 12 10.05 -3.21 -13.10
CA PRO A 12 10.54 -4.20 -12.18
C PRO A 12 9.46 -5.27 -11.96
N HIS A 13 9.90 -6.51 -11.80
CA HIS A 13 9.04 -7.53 -11.24
C HIS A 13 8.77 -7.20 -9.77
N TRP A 14 7.50 -7.33 -9.36
CA TRP A 14 7.08 -7.09 -7.99
C TRP A 14 6.61 -8.39 -7.35
N THR A 15 7.24 -8.76 -6.25
CA THR A 15 6.74 -9.80 -5.35
C THR A 15 5.65 -9.21 -4.46
N ILE A 16 4.46 -9.80 -4.50
CA ILE A 16 3.32 -9.46 -3.65
C ILE A 16 3.43 -10.28 -2.37
N GLY A 17 3.48 -9.60 -1.23
CA GLY A 17 3.45 -10.23 0.09
C GLY A 17 2.03 -10.53 0.56
N ASP A 18 1.93 -11.10 1.75
CA ASP A 18 0.66 -11.46 2.35
C ASP A 18 -0.26 -10.25 2.56
N VAL A 19 -1.56 -10.52 2.47
CA VAL A 19 -2.59 -9.58 2.88
C VAL A 19 -2.76 -9.68 4.39
N VAL A 20 -2.53 -8.58 5.10
CA VAL A 20 -2.60 -8.51 6.56
C VAL A 20 -3.67 -7.51 6.96
N GLN A 21 -4.51 -7.89 7.92
CA GLN A 21 -5.52 -7.02 8.50
C GLN A 21 -5.12 -6.60 9.92
N THR A 22 -5.08 -5.29 10.17
CA THR A 22 -4.82 -4.69 11.48
C THR A 22 -6.01 -3.80 11.84
N GLY A 23 -6.87 -4.27 12.74
CA GLY A 23 -8.13 -3.60 13.03
C GLY A 23 -9.02 -3.53 11.77
N ALA A 24 -9.40 -2.30 11.38
CA ALA A 24 -10.20 -2.05 10.18
C ALA A 24 -9.38 -1.86 8.89
N VAL A 25 -8.05 -1.89 8.98
CA VAL A 25 -7.15 -1.61 7.85
C VAL A 25 -6.61 -2.90 7.26
N THR A 26 -6.87 -3.11 5.97
CA THR A 26 -6.27 -4.19 5.17
C THR A 26 -5.05 -3.65 4.45
N THR A 27 -3.91 -4.32 4.59
CA THR A 27 -2.64 -3.93 3.99
C THR A 27 -2.04 -5.05 3.16
N MET A 28 -1.34 -4.69 2.09
CA MET A 28 -0.62 -5.62 1.22
C MET A 28 0.69 -4.96 0.76
N VAL A 29 1.82 -5.52 1.19
CA VAL A 29 3.15 -5.00 0.83
C VAL A 29 3.64 -5.69 -0.43
N ARG A 30 4.11 -4.92 -1.41
CA ARG A 30 4.84 -5.41 -2.57
C ARG A 30 6.27 -4.89 -2.56
N ARG A 31 7.20 -5.71 -3.03
CA ARG A 31 8.63 -5.36 -3.15
C ARG A 31 9.09 -5.61 -4.58
N PRO A 32 9.92 -4.73 -5.17
CA PRO A 32 10.60 -5.08 -6.41
C PRO A 32 11.59 -6.22 -6.12
N ASP A 33 11.70 -7.18 -7.03
CA ASP A 33 12.45 -8.43 -6.83
C ASP A 33 13.94 -8.22 -6.48
N ASP A 34 14.49 -7.06 -6.80
CA ASP A 34 15.88 -6.66 -6.56
C ASP A 34 16.08 -5.77 -5.31
N SER A 35 15.02 -5.33 -4.63
CA SER A 35 15.13 -4.38 -3.51
C SER A 35 14.90 -4.98 -2.14
N LYS A 36 15.90 -4.83 -1.25
CA LYS A 36 15.80 -5.26 0.16
C LYS A 36 15.11 -4.25 1.07
N ARG A 37 15.03 -2.98 0.66
CA ARG A 37 14.54 -1.88 1.53
C ARG A 37 13.38 -1.11 0.94
N TRP A 38 13.38 -0.87 -0.37
CA TRP A 38 12.25 -0.18 -1.02
C TRP A 38 11.07 -1.12 -1.15
N ALA A 39 9.91 -0.65 -0.70
CA ALA A 39 8.67 -1.39 -0.82
C ALA A 39 7.54 -0.41 -1.09
N CYS A 40 6.43 -0.94 -1.59
CA CYS A 40 5.16 -0.21 -1.63
C CYS A 40 4.09 -1.00 -0.85
N ALA A 41 3.27 -0.33 -0.07
CA ALA A 41 2.11 -0.93 0.59
C ALA A 41 0.84 -0.33 -0.02
N ARG A 42 -0.04 -1.20 -0.50
CA ARG A 42 -1.43 -0.84 -0.69
C ARG A 42 -2.14 -1.01 0.65
N PHE A 43 -3.00 -0.06 0.99
CA PHE A 43 -3.80 -0.11 2.19
C PHE A 43 -5.22 0.33 1.88
N MET A 44 -6.18 -0.36 2.47
CA MET A 44 -7.59 -0.09 2.29
C MET A 44 -8.33 -0.16 3.62
N ALA A 45 -9.30 0.72 3.80
CA ALA A 45 -10.28 0.66 4.88
C ALA A 45 -11.58 1.32 4.43
N ALA A 46 -12.64 1.12 5.19
CA ALA A 46 -13.92 1.79 4.94
C ALA A 46 -14.51 2.33 6.25
N LYS A 47 -15.18 3.48 6.16
CA LYS A 47 -15.95 4.07 7.26
C LYS A 47 -17.14 4.83 6.69
N SER A 48 -18.33 4.61 7.27
CA SER A 48 -19.60 5.12 6.76
C SER A 48 -19.81 4.74 5.28
N ASN A 49 -19.98 5.71 4.39
CA ASN A 49 -20.10 5.51 2.94
C ASN A 49 -18.80 5.79 2.16
N ALA A 50 -17.66 5.90 2.84
CA ALA A 50 -16.37 6.22 2.24
C ALA A 50 -15.40 5.04 2.31
N VAL A 51 -14.67 4.82 1.21
CA VAL A 51 -13.54 3.89 1.13
C VAL A 51 -12.25 4.69 1.06
N VAL A 52 -11.31 4.36 1.92
CA VAL A 52 -9.92 4.83 1.84
C VAL A 52 -9.15 3.75 1.10
N ASP A 53 -8.62 4.07 -0.07
CA ASP A 53 -7.70 3.22 -0.84
C ASP A 53 -6.45 4.03 -1.12
N GLY A 54 -5.31 3.54 -0.64
CA GLY A 54 -4.06 4.26 -0.70
C GLY A 54 -2.90 3.37 -1.09
N LEU A 55 -1.90 4.02 -1.68
CA LEU A 55 -0.64 3.41 -2.03
C LEU A 55 0.48 4.29 -1.50
N MET A 56 1.34 3.74 -0.65
CA MET A 56 2.59 4.39 -0.27
C MET A 56 3.78 3.56 -0.70
N CYS A 57 4.90 4.23 -0.94
CA CYS A 57 6.18 3.57 -1.10
C CYS A 57 7.23 4.25 -0.22
N SER A 58 8.08 3.44 0.41
CA SER A 58 9.07 3.90 1.37
C SER A 58 10.19 2.88 1.51
N TYR A 59 11.36 3.33 1.98
CA TYR A 59 12.43 2.44 2.45
C TYR A 59 12.17 1.88 3.86
N ASP A 60 11.15 2.42 4.53
CA ASP A 60 10.68 2.05 5.87
C ASP A 60 9.15 2.02 5.84
N ILE A 61 8.57 0.84 5.56
CA ILE A 61 7.13 0.67 5.41
C ILE A 61 6.42 0.36 6.74
N ALA A 62 7.00 -0.51 7.57
CA ALA A 62 6.50 -0.92 8.89
C ALA A 62 4.96 -0.76 9.07
N ASP A 63 4.54 0.01 10.08
CA ASP A 63 3.16 0.30 10.44
C ASP A 63 2.62 1.61 9.83
N ARG A 64 3.42 2.31 9.01
CA ARG A 64 3.01 3.58 8.38
C ARG A 64 1.69 3.49 7.59
N PRO A 65 1.38 2.41 6.85
CA PRO A 65 0.08 2.25 6.16
C PRO A 65 -1.11 2.32 7.10
N VAL A 66 -0.98 1.72 8.28
CA VAL A 66 -2.02 1.76 9.30
C VAL A 66 -2.16 3.18 9.85
N GLN A 67 -1.05 3.80 10.23
CA GLN A 67 -1.04 5.17 10.77
C GLN A 67 -1.66 6.20 9.79
N ILE A 68 -1.32 6.11 8.50
CA ILE A 68 -1.88 7.00 7.47
C ILE A 68 -3.38 6.74 7.31
N THR A 69 -3.80 5.48 7.27
CA THR A 69 -5.21 5.13 7.12
C THR A 69 -6.01 5.64 8.31
N ASP A 70 -5.55 5.40 9.53
CA ASP A 70 -6.23 5.84 10.75
C ASP A 70 -6.35 7.37 10.81
N ALA A 71 -5.32 8.10 10.40
CA ALA A 71 -5.37 9.56 10.30
C ALA A 71 -6.39 10.06 9.26
N ILE A 72 -6.61 9.32 8.16
CA ILE A 72 -7.66 9.63 7.19
C ILE A 72 -9.04 9.28 7.77
N LEU A 73 -9.20 8.10 8.36
CA LEU A 73 -10.47 7.65 8.97
C LEU A 73 -10.93 8.56 10.11
N ALA A 74 -10.00 9.17 10.84
CA ALA A 74 -10.30 10.17 11.87
C ALA A 74 -10.92 11.46 11.31
N LYS A 75 -10.65 11.79 10.03
CA LYS A 75 -11.20 12.97 9.35
C LYS A 75 -12.54 12.73 8.69
N ILE A 76 -12.90 11.47 8.45
CA ILE A 76 -14.21 11.11 7.91
C ILE A 76 -15.23 11.28 9.03
N ALA A 77 -16.10 12.29 8.88
CA ALA A 77 -17.21 12.54 9.80
C ALA A 77 -18.13 11.30 9.85
N GLY A 78 -18.62 11.01 11.07
CA GLY A 78 -19.58 9.93 11.33
C GLY A 78 -20.99 10.36 10.95
#